data_AF-A0A1G2VCV8-F1
#
_entry.id   AF-A0A1G2VCV8-F1
#
_cell.length_a   1.000
_cell.length_b   1.000
_cell.length_c   1.000
_cell.angle_alpha   90.00
_cell.angle_beta   90.00
_cell.angle_gamma   90.00
#
_symmetry.space_group_name_H-M   'P 1'
#
loop_
_entity.id
_entity.type
_entity.pdbx_description
1 polymer ?
#
loop_
_entity_poly.entity_id
_entity_poly.type
_entity_poly.pdbx_seq_one_letter_code
_entity_poly.pdbx_strand_id
1 'polypeptide(L)'
;MTDPKDLQKTALAITRAVGSPRSIIIHSILFLGSFGLATWGFIDFDRMLLILTTIVSLEAIYLAIFIQMTINHQSQSIAEVQEDVEEIQEDVEEISEDVGELQEDVEEISEDVAEGEGEEDKQQKALDTIHHDLQRLLIDVERLKNNKPNP
;
A
#
# COMPACT_ATOMS: atom_id res chain seq x y z
N MET A 1 23.00 23.35 -18.47
CA MET A 1 23.06 22.85 -17.09
C MET A 1 22.49 21.44 -17.13
N THR A 2 23.31 20.42 -16.88
CA THR A 2 22.88 19.01 -16.87
C THR A 2 21.91 18.77 -15.72
N ASP A 3 20.81 18.06 -15.98
CA ASP A 3 19.81 17.71 -14.97
C ASP A 3 20.46 16.82 -13.90
N PRO A 4 20.27 17.08 -12.59
CA PRO A 4 20.77 16.22 -11.52
C PRO A 4 20.36 14.74 -11.69
N LYS A 5 19.23 14.45 -12.34
CA LYS A 5 18.78 13.08 -12.64
C LYS A 5 19.67 12.37 -13.67
N ASP A 6 20.35 13.09 -14.56
CA ASP A 6 21.22 12.51 -15.59
C ASP A 6 22.59 12.12 -15.02
N LEU A 7 23.12 12.93 -14.11
CA LEU A 7 24.34 12.62 -13.33
C LEU A 7 24.15 11.35 -12.51
N GLN A 8 22.95 11.17 -11.94
CA GLN A 8 22.59 10.02 -11.13
C GLN A 8 22.51 8.72 -11.93
N LYS A 9 21.80 8.71 -13.07
CA LYS A 9 21.71 7.53 -13.95
C LYS A 9 23.10 7.08 -14.39
N THR A 10 23.98 8.05 -14.65
CA THR A 10 25.37 7.81 -15.02
C THR A 10 26.16 7.18 -13.86
N ALA A 11 26.05 7.72 -12.64
CA ALA A 11 26.71 7.16 -11.45
C ALA A 11 26.26 5.71 -11.15
N LEU A 12 24.96 5.43 -11.27
CA LEU A 12 24.41 4.09 -11.05
C LEU A 12 24.87 3.11 -12.15
N ALA A 13 24.89 3.55 -13.40
CA ALA A 13 25.35 2.74 -14.53
C ALA A 13 26.85 2.38 -14.39
N ILE A 14 27.68 3.35 -14.00
CA ILE A 14 29.12 3.13 -13.78
C ILE A 14 29.33 2.17 -12.61
N THR A 15 28.70 2.40 -11.47
CA THR A 15 28.82 1.51 -10.30
C THR A 15 28.43 0.07 -10.63
N ARG A 16 27.34 -0.11 -11.38
CA ARG A 16 26.88 -1.44 -11.82
C ARG A 16 27.81 -2.09 -12.83
N ALA A 17 28.39 -1.32 -13.74
CA ALA A 17 29.36 -1.82 -14.72
C ALA A 17 30.65 -2.28 -14.05
N VAL A 18 31.22 -1.45 -13.15
CA VAL A 18 32.46 -1.74 -12.43
C VAL A 18 32.29 -2.88 -11.42
N GLY A 19 31.13 -2.98 -10.76
CA GLY A 19 30.82 -4.09 -9.85
C GLY A 19 30.46 -5.42 -10.53
N SER A 20 30.45 -5.49 -11.86
CA SER A 20 30.03 -6.70 -12.57
C SER A 20 31.11 -7.81 -12.57
N PRO A 21 30.72 -9.10 -12.64
CA PRO A 21 31.68 -10.20 -12.77
C PRO A 21 32.63 -10.06 -13.97
N ARG A 22 32.17 -9.43 -15.06
CA ARG A 22 33.00 -9.14 -16.23
C ARG A 22 34.12 -8.15 -15.92
N SER A 23 33.84 -7.13 -15.11
CA SER A 23 34.84 -6.18 -14.64
C SER A 23 35.94 -6.87 -13.83
N ILE A 24 35.58 -7.77 -12.92
CA ILE A 24 36.55 -8.53 -12.10
C ILE A 24 37.50 -9.35 -13.00
N ILE A 25 36.98 -9.98 -14.05
CA ILE A 25 37.79 -10.75 -15.00
C ILE A 25 38.76 -9.83 -15.75
N ILE A 26 38.29 -8.68 -16.24
CA ILE A 26 39.14 -7.71 -16.96
C ILE A 26 40.24 -7.16 -16.05
N HIS A 27 39.91 -6.76 -14.82
CA HIS A 27 40.87 -6.26 -13.83
C HIS A 27 41.91 -7.32 -13.45
N SER A 28 41.47 -8.57 -13.29
CA SER A 28 42.38 -9.70 -12.99
C SER A 28 43.37 -9.94 -14.14
N ILE A 29 42.90 -9.88 -15.39
CA ILE A 29 43.75 -10.04 -16.58
C ILE A 29 44.71 -8.85 -16.73
N LEU A 30 44.25 -7.61 -16.56
CA LEU A 30 45.09 -6.41 -16.64
C LEU A 30 46.18 -6.45 -15.57
N PHE A 31 45.82 -6.82 -14.33
CA PHE A 31 46.78 -6.98 -13.23
C PHE A 31 47.83 -8.05 -13.56
N LEU A 32 47.43 -9.26 -13.98
CA LEU A 32 48.39 -10.29 -14.40
C LEU A 32 49.26 -9.84 -15.59
N GLY A 33 48.65 -9.11 -16.54
CA GLY A 33 49.33 -8.57 -17.71
C GLY A 33 50.40 -7.53 -17.36
N SER A 34 50.16 -6.66 -16.37
CA SER A 34 51.15 -5.65 -15.95
C SER A 34 52.40 -6.30 -15.34
N PHE A 35 52.23 -7.35 -14.52
CA PHE A 35 53.33 -8.16 -14.02
C PHE A 35 54.02 -8.94 -15.14
N GLY A 36 53.27 -9.49 -16.09
CA GLY A 36 53.81 -10.14 -17.29
C GLY A 36 54.74 -9.21 -18.08
N LEU A 37 54.29 -8.00 -18.38
CA LEU A 37 55.09 -6.99 -19.10
C LEU A 37 56.37 -6.60 -18.36
N ALA A 38 56.32 -6.49 -17.03
CA ALA A 38 57.51 -6.22 -16.21
C ALA A 38 58.50 -7.39 -16.24
N THR A 39 58.02 -8.63 -16.13
CA THR A 39 58.90 -9.82 -16.16
C THR A 39 59.58 -10.07 -17.50
N TRP A 40 58.96 -9.68 -18.62
CA TRP A 40 59.59 -9.68 -19.95
C TRP A 40 60.58 -8.53 -20.19
N GLY A 41 60.74 -7.60 -19.23
CA GLY A 41 61.69 -6.51 -19.31
C GLY A 41 61.25 -5.32 -20.16
N PHE A 42 59.96 -5.21 -20.50
CA PHE A 42 59.43 -4.05 -21.25
C PHE A 42 59.35 -2.78 -20.40
N ILE A 43 59.13 -2.93 -19.08
CA ILE A 43 59.01 -1.83 -18.11
C ILE A 43 59.69 -2.28 -16.81
N ASP A 44 60.41 -1.37 -16.15
CA ASP A 44 60.99 -1.62 -14.82
C ASP A 44 59.92 -1.93 -13.77
N PHE A 45 60.22 -2.85 -12.85
CA PHE A 45 59.28 -3.30 -11.82
C PHE A 45 58.75 -2.13 -10.96
N ASP A 46 59.62 -1.23 -10.52
CA ASP A 46 59.24 -0.09 -9.68
C ASP A 46 58.31 0.89 -10.42
N ARG A 47 58.59 1.14 -11.71
CA ARG A 47 57.77 2.01 -12.54
C ARG A 47 56.40 1.38 -12.84
N MET A 48 56.37 0.08 -13.08
CA MET A 48 55.14 -0.67 -13.26
C MET A 48 54.27 -0.59 -11.99
N LEU A 49 54.85 -0.83 -10.81
CA LEU A 49 54.12 -0.73 -9.53
C LEU A 49 53.57 0.67 -9.31
N LEU A 50 54.36 1.72 -9.58
CA LEU A 50 53.92 3.11 -9.44
C LEU A 50 52.71 3.42 -10.35
N ILE A 51 52.76 3.01 -11.61
CA ILE A 51 51.67 3.23 -12.57
C ILE A 51 50.42 2.43 -12.16
N LEU A 52 50.59 1.13 -11.88
CA LEU A 52 49.50 0.24 -11.53
C LEU A 52 48.78 0.71 -10.26
N THR A 53 49.52 1.05 -9.22
CA THR A 53 48.94 1.55 -7.97
C THR A 53 48.28 2.91 -8.15
N THR A 54 48.82 3.80 -8.99
CA THR A 54 48.17 5.09 -9.29
C THR A 54 46.84 4.88 -10.02
N ILE A 55 46.78 3.98 -11.01
CA ILE A 55 45.54 3.68 -11.75
C ILE A 55 44.51 3.04 -10.82
N VAL A 56 44.90 2.00 -10.07
CA VAL A 56 43.99 1.28 -9.17
C VAL A 56 43.49 2.19 -8.03
N SER A 57 44.35 3.07 -7.50
CA SER A 57 43.92 4.04 -6.48
C SER A 57 42.97 5.10 -7.03
N LEU A 58 43.18 5.61 -8.25
CA LEU A 58 42.21 6.50 -8.90
C LEU A 58 40.87 5.80 -9.11
N GLU A 59 40.88 4.56 -9.61
CA GLU A 59 39.66 3.76 -9.79
C GLU A 59 38.90 3.60 -8.46
N ALA A 60 39.62 3.28 -7.38
CA ALA A 60 39.03 3.12 -6.05
C ALA A 60 38.37 4.41 -5.53
N ILE A 61 39.01 5.57 -5.73
CA ILE A 61 38.45 6.87 -5.33
C ILE A 61 37.19 7.17 -6.16
N TYR A 62 37.22 6.97 -7.47
CA TYR A 62 36.04 7.20 -8.33
C TYR A 62 34.88 6.29 -7.95
N LEU A 63 35.12 4.99 -7.76
CA LEU A 63 34.08 4.06 -7.35
C LEU A 63 33.48 4.44 -5.99
N ALA A 64 34.30 4.84 -5.02
CA ALA A 64 33.84 5.28 -3.71
C ALA A 64 32.91 6.49 -3.80
N ILE A 65 33.26 7.49 -4.63
CA ILE A 65 32.42 8.67 -4.85
C ILE A 65 31.09 8.30 -5.51
N PHE A 66 31.11 7.43 -6.53
CA PHE A 66 29.89 6.97 -7.20
C PHE A 66 28.97 6.17 -6.27
N ILE A 67 29.54 5.31 -5.42
CA ILE A 67 28.81 4.59 -4.39
C ILE A 67 28.18 5.58 -3.40
N GLN A 68 28.94 6.56 -2.91
CA GLN A 68 28.41 7.54 -1.95
C GLN A 68 27.28 8.38 -2.55
N MET A 69 27.42 8.82 -3.81
CA MET A 69 26.33 9.52 -4.51
C MET A 69 25.07 8.64 -4.63
N THR A 70 25.24 7.35 -4.92
CA THR A 70 24.14 6.39 -4.99
C THR A 70 23.47 6.18 -3.63
N ILE A 71 24.25 6.03 -2.56
CA ILE A 71 23.75 5.86 -1.18
C ILE A 71 22.98 7.10 -0.73
N ASN A 72 23.54 8.30 -0.94
CA ASN A 72 22.87 9.55 -0.55
C ASN A 72 21.51 9.68 -1.23
N HIS A 73 21.43 9.35 -2.52
CA HIS A 73 20.16 9.35 -3.23
C HIS A 73 19.21 8.27 -2.70
N GLN A 74 19.69 7.04 -2.50
CA GLN A 74 18.85 5.98 -1.96
C GLN A 74 18.29 6.34 -0.58
N SER A 75 19.09 7.02 0.26
CA SER A 75 18.63 7.55 1.54
C SER A 75 17.51 8.58 1.39
N GLN A 76 17.62 9.48 0.40
CA GLN A 76 16.56 10.46 0.11
C GLN A 76 15.29 9.77 -0.39
N SER A 77 15.42 8.82 -1.32
CA SER A 77 14.27 8.06 -1.83
C SER A 77 13.60 7.22 -0.75
N ILE A 78 14.37 6.69 0.22
CA ILE A 78 13.80 5.99 1.37
C ILE A 78 13.05 6.97 2.29
N ALA A 79 13.53 8.20 2.46
CA ALA A 79 12.83 9.21 3.24
C ALA A 79 11.50 9.63 2.58
N GLU A 80 11.49 9.81 1.26
CA GLU A 80 10.27 10.07 0.48
C GLU A 80 9.26 8.93 0.63
N VAL A 81 9.70 7.67 0.47
CA VAL A 81 8.83 6.50 0.69
C VAL A 81 8.32 6.40 2.14
N GLN A 82 9.07 6.89 3.13
CA GLN A 82 8.59 6.93 4.52
C GLN A 82 7.46 7.96 4.68
N GLU A 83 7.60 9.14 4.09
CA GLU A 83 6.56 10.17 4.07
C GLU A 83 5.28 9.64 3.40
N ASP A 84 5.40 8.99 2.23
CA ASP A 84 4.26 8.36 1.55
C ASP A 84 3.58 7.28 2.42
N VAL A 85 4.36 6.55 3.23
CA VAL A 85 3.83 5.51 4.14
C VAL A 85 3.17 6.11 5.38
N GLU A 86 3.60 7.29 5.82
CA GLU A 86 2.94 8.06 6.88
C GLU A 86 1.58 8.59 6.38
N GLU A 87 1.52 9.16 5.17
CA GLU A 87 0.25 9.61 4.54
C GLU A 87 -0.75 8.46 4.40
N ILE A 88 -0.32 7.29 3.90
CA ILE A 88 -1.18 6.10 3.80
C ILE A 88 -1.70 5.65 5.18
N GLN A 89 -0.93 5.83 6.26
CA GLN A 89 -1.40 5.47 7.60
C GLN A 89 -2.50 6.42 8.09
N GLU A 90 -2.37 7.72 7.80
CA GLU A 90 -3.43 8.71 8.09
C GLU A 90 -4.71 8.36 7.33
N ASP A 91 -4.61 8.06 6.03
CA ASP A 91 -5.75 7.63 5.20
C ASP A 91 -6.44 6.37 5.76
N VAL A 92 -5.66 5.41 6.28
CA VAL A 92 -6.20 4.18 6.87
C VAL A 92 -6.90 4.45 8.20
N GLU A 93 -6.43 5.43 8.98
CA GLU A 93 -7.09 5.86 10.21
C GLU A 93 -8.43 6.53 9.91
N GLU A 94 -8.49 7.44 8.93
CA GLU A 94 -9.73 8.08 8.47
C GLU A 94 -10.75 7.03 7.98
N ILE A 95 -10.33 6.08 7.13
CA ILE A 95 -11.21 4.98 6.68
C ILE A 95 -11.70 4.14 7.86
N SER A 96 -10.88 3.95 8.90
CA SER A 96 -11.27 3.17 10.08
C SER A 96 -12.33 3.90 10.91
N GLU A 97 -12.25 5.24 11.00
CA GLU A 97 -13.27 6.08 11.62
C GLU A 97 -14.58 6.01 10.82
N ASP A 98 -14.54 6.20 9.49
CA ASP A 98 -15.69 6.08 8.59
C ASP A 98 -16.39 4.71 8.73
N VAL A 99 -15.63 3.62 8.82
CA VAL A 99 -16.18 2.27 9.02
C VAL A 99 -16.84 2.13 10.39
N GLY A 100 -16.33 2.81 11.42
CA GLY A 100 -16.95 2.88 12.73
C GLY A 100 -18.31 3.59 12.69
N GLU A 101 -18.37 4.75 12.05
CA GLU A 101 -19.63 5.51 11.86
C GLU A 101 -20.66 4.68 11.08
N LEU A 102 -20.25 4.04 9.98
CA LEU A 102 -21.13 3.16 9.21
C LEU A 102 -21.64 1.96 10.01
N GLN A 103 -20.85 1.48 10.99
CA GLN A 103 -21.28 0.39 11.86
C GLN A 103 -22.39 0.86 12.82
N GLU A 104 -22.29 2.09 13.35
CA GLU A 104 -23.34 2.71 14.17
C GLU A 104 -24.61 2.92 13.34
N ASP A 105 -24.50 3.45 12.12
CA ASP A 105 -25.64 3.63 11.20
C ASP A 105 -26.37 2.30 10.92
N VAL A 106 -25.63 1.21 10.75
CA VAL A 106 -26.21 -0.13 10.52
C VAL A 106 -26.92 -0.66 11.77
N GLU A 107 -26.42 -0.35 12.96
CA GLU A 107 -27.07 -0.71 14.22
C GLU A 107 -28.39 0.06 14.41
N GLU A 108 -28.39 1.37 14.16
CA GLU A 108 -29.61 2.21 14.19
C GLU A 108 -30.68 1.70 13.22
N ILE A 109 -30.31 1.43 11.96
CA ILE A 109 -31.23 0.86 10.97
C ILE A 109 -31.79 -0.49 11.44
N SER A 110 -30.98 -1.30 12.11
CA SER A 110 -31.43 -2.61 12.62
C SER A 110 -32.45 -2.46 13.74
N GLU A 111 -32.27 -1.47 14.63
CA GLU A 111 -33.23 -1.13 15.67
C GLU A 111 -34.54 -0.61 15.05
N ASP A 112 -34.47 0.33 14.11
CA ASP A 112 -35.63 0.89 13.40
C ASP A 112 -36.46 -0.19 12.70
N VAL A 113 -35.79 -1.16 12.05
CA VAL A 113 -36.47 -2.30 11.42
C VAL A 113 -37.20 -3.15 12.47
N ALA A 114 -36.55 -3.45 13.60
CA ALA A 114 -37.16 -4.24 14.67
C ALA A 114 -38.36 -3.52 15.31
N GLU A 115 -38.28 -2.19 15.49
CA GLU A 115 -39.41 -1.39 15.98
C GLU A 115 -40.57 -1.41 14.99
N GLY A 116 -40.30 -1.21 13.70
CA GLY A 116 -41.30 -1.27 12.62
C GLY A 116 -42.03 -2.61 12.57
N GLU A 117 -41.30 -3.73 12.65
CA GLU A 117 -41.90 -5.07 12.73
C GLU A 117 -42.81 -5.21 13.96
N GLY A 118 -42.41 -4.67 15.11
CA GLY A 118 -43.22 -4.67 16.33
C GLY A 118 -44.50 -3.84 16.23
N GLU A 119 -44.48 -2.73 15.48
CA GLU A 119 -45.67 -1.92 15.20
C GLU A 119 -46.65 -2.62 14.25
N GLU A 120 -46.15 -3.23 13.18
CA GLU A 120 -46.96 -4.03 12.25
C GLU A 120 -47.70 -5.16 13.00
N ASP A 121 -47.01 -5.83 13.92
CA ASP A 121 -47.56 -6.92 14.72
C ASP A 121 -48.70 -6.45 15.65
N LYS A 122 -48.61 -5.22 16.20
CA LYS A 122 -49.69 -4.60 16.98
C LYS A 122 -50.86 -4.20 16.11
N GLN A 123 -50.60 -3.63 14.93
CA GLN A 123 -51.65 -3.25 13.98
C GLN A 123 -52.44 -4.49 13.52
N GLN A 124 -51.76 -5.60 13.22
CA GLN A 124 -52.41 -6.85 12.84
C GLN A 124 -53.35 -7.36 13.93
N LYS A 125 -52.91 -7.38 15.20
CA LYS A 125 -53.75 -7.79 16.35
C LYS A 125 -54.97 -6.88 16.53
N ALA A 126 -54.81 -5.56 16.31
CA ALA A 126 -55.91 -4.62 16.37
C ALA A 126 -56.94 -4.87 15.25
N LEU A 127 -56.49 -5.13 14.02
CA LEU A 127 -57.34 -5.48 12.90
C LEU A 127 -58.11 -6.79 13.14
N ASP A 128 -57.45 -7.82 13.67
CA ASP A 128 -58.09 -9.09 14.02
C ASP A 128 -59.18 -8.92 15.08
N THR A 129 -58.95 -8.05 16.07
CA THR A 129 -59.94 -7.72 17.11
C THR A 129 -61.16 -7.03 16.51
N ILE A 130 -60.95 -6.00 15.67
CA ILE A 130 -62.03 -5.30 14.97
C ILE A 130 -62.83 -6.28 14.09
N HIS A 131 -62.15 -7.20 13.42
CA HIS A 131 -62.80 -8.22 12.59
C HIS A 131 -63.73 -9.11 13.43
N HIS A 132 -63.28 -9.55 14.60
CA HIS A 132 -64.09 -10.36 15.51
C HIS A 132 -65.32 -9.60 16.03
N ASP A 133 -65.14 -8.32 16.40
CA ASP A 133 -66.24 -7.48 16.89
C ASP A 133 -67.31 -7.25 15.81
N LEU A 134 -66.90 -7.01 14.57
CA LEU A 134 -67.82 -6.88 13.42
C LEU A 134 -68.63 -8.15 13.17
N GLN A 135 -68.00 -9.33 13.26
CA GLN A 135 -68.70 -10.61 13.16
C GLN A 135 -69.76 -10.76 14.25
N ARG A 136 -69.44 -10.35 15.49
CA ARG A 136 -70.36 -10.43 16.62
C ARG A 136 -71.55 -9.50 16.44
N LEU A 137 -71.31 -8.25 16.00
CA LEU A 137 -72.36 -7.28 15.69
C LEU A 137 -73.29 -7.77 14.58
N LEU A 138 -72.76 -8.42 13.54
CA LEU A 138 -73.58 -9.03 12.49
C LEU A 138 -74.54 -10.08 13.04
N ILE A 139 -74.04 -10.97 13.92
CA ILE A 139 -74.87 -11.99 14.60
C ILE A 139 -75.93 -11.32 15.48
N ASP A 140 -75.56 -10.28 16.23
CA ASP A 140 -76.50 -9.57 17.11
C ASP A 140 -77.59 -8.83 16.32
N VAL A 141 -77.24 -8.20 15.19
CA VAL A 141 -78.21 -7.60 14.26
C VAL A 141 -79.15 -8.65 13.68
N GLU A 142 -78.64 -9.83 13.31
CA GLU A 142 -79.46 -10.94 12.81
C GLU A 142 -80.45 -11.46 13.86
N ARG A 143 -80.01 -11.56 15.13
CA ARG A 143 -80.88 -11.90 16.27
C ARG A 143 -81.99 -10.87 16.48
N LEU A 144 -81.67 -9.58 16.42
CA LEU A 144 -82.66 -8.49 16.55
C LEU A 144 -83.68 -8.50 15.40
N LYS A 145 -83.23 -8.76 14.17
CA LYS A 145 -84.11 -8.89 13.01
C LYS A 145 -85.10 -10.06 13.17
N ASN A 146 -84.64 -11.18 13.71
CA ASN A 146 -85.47 -12.38 13.91
C ASN A 146 -86.42 -12.27 15.11
N ASN A 147 -86.16 -11.36 16.05
CA ASN A 147 -86.96 -11.16 17.26
C ASN A 147 -87.97 -10.01 17.16
N LYS A 148 -88.42 -9.65 15.94
CA LYS A 148 -89.47 -8.64 15.76
C LYS A 148 -90.74 -9.03 16.53
N PRO A 149 -91.35 -8.11 17.32
CA PRO A 149 -92.67 -8.36 17.90
C PRO A 149 -93.67 -8.54 16.75
N ASN A 150 -94.28 -9.72 16.70
CA ASN A 150 -95.47 -9.98 15.90
C ASN A 150 -96.57 -9.01 16.39
N PRO A 151 -97.35 -8.34 15.50
CA PRO A 151 -98.44 -7.46 15.91
C PRO A 151 -99.47 -8.16 16.79
#